data_AF-A0A841FG51-F1
#
_entry.id   AF-A0A841FG51-F1
#
_cell.length_a   1.000
_cell.length_b   1.000
_cell.length_c   1.000
_cell.angle_alpha   90.00
_cell.angle_beta   90.00
_cell.angle_gamma   90.00
#
_symmetry.space_group_name_H-M   'P 1'
#
loop_
_entity.id
_entity.type
_entity.pdbx_description
1 polymer ?
#
loop_
_entity_poly.entity_id
_entity_poly.type
_entity_poly.pdbx_seq_one_letter_code
_entity_poly.pdbx_strand_id
1 'polypeptide(L)'
;MNQAGIYQVDARIQAAADGSFQVFVNGAQPSVLNGGAVPTAAGGTAIIPTILTLNAGDVISIVNGGNVASSLLGVFDGLITANTALRIIKLD
;
A
#
# COMPACT_ATOMS: atom_id res chain seq x y z
N MET A 1 -6.89 -11.57 -4.28
CA MET A 1 -6.61 -11.95 -5.67
C MET A 1 -7.50 -13.12 -6.05
N ASN A 2 -7.94 -13.22 -7.30
CA ASN A 2 -8.79 -14.33 -7.75
C ASN A 2 -8.02 -15.46 -8.46
N GLN A 3 -6.75 -15.25 -8.78
CA GLN A 3 -5.86 -16.22 -9.41
C GLN A 3 -4.47 -16.08 -8.80
N ALA A 4 -3.67 -17.14 -8.88
CA ALA A 4 -2.24 -17.06 -8.60
C ALA A 4 -1.48 -16.50 -9.81
N GLY A 5 -0.37 -15.83 -9.56
CA GLY A 5 0.49 -15.28 -10.61
C GLY A 5 1.39 -14.15 -10.12
N ILE A 6 2.08 -13.54 -11.08
CA ILE A 6 2.90 -12.35 -10.85
C ILE A 6 2.04 -11.11 -11.14
N TYR A 7 2.00 -10.18 -10.19
CA TYR A 7 1.21 -8.97 -10.27
C TYR A 7 2.09 -7.73 -10.12
N GLN A 8 1.89 -6.76 -11.01
CA GLN A 8 2.31 -5.38 -10.76
C GLN A 8 1.26 -4.71 -9.88
N VAL A 9 1.71 -4.16 -8.75
CA VAL A 9 0.90 -3.39 -7.80
C VAL A 9 1.49 -1.99 -7.74
N ASP A 10 0.75 -1.01 -8.23
CA ASP A 10 1.11 0.41 -8.12
C ASP A 10 0.17 1.06 -7.09
N ALA A 11 0.73 1.53 -5.98
CA ALA A 11 -0.01 2.34 -5.02
C ALA A 11 0.35 3.81 -5.19
N ARG A 12 -0.67 4.68 -5.20
CA ARG A 12 -0.51 6.13 -5.10
C ARG A 12 -1.27 6.62 -3.88
N ILE A 13 -0.55 7.26 -2.96
CA ILE A 13 -1.10 7.80 -1.72
C ILE A 13 -0.85 9.30 -1.73
N GLN A 14 -1.91 10.10 -1.71
CA GLN A 14 -1.80 11.54 -1.51
C GLN A 14 -2.11 11.82 -0.04
N ALA A 15 -1.13 12.20 0.76
CA ALA A 15 -1.29 12.50 2.18
C ALA A 15 -1.21 14.01 2.44
N ALA A 16 -1.94 14.49 3.46
CA ALA A 16 -1.93 15.89 3.88
C ALA A 16 -0.75 16.26 4.81
N ALA A 17 -0.03 15.25 5.31
CA ALA A 17 1.09 15.39 6.23
C ALA A 17 2.17 14.33 5.92
N ASP A 18 3.23 14.32 6.71
CA ASP A 18 4.28 13.32 6.64
C ASP A 18 3.75 11.92 6.92
N GLY A 19 4.30 10.94 6.21
CA GLY A 19 3.87 9.55 6.35
C GLY A 19 4.79 8.59 5.61
N SER A 20 4.93 7.38 6.15
CA SER A 20 5.68 6.30 5.54
C SER A 20 4.70 5.19 5.21
N PHE A 21 4.58 4.79 3.95
CA PHE A 21 3.57 3.86 3.48
C PHE A 21 4.23 2.60 2.95
N GLN A 22 3.62 1.44 3.21
CA GLN A 22 4.14 0.14 2.80
C GLN A 22 3.04 -0.77 2.29
N VAL A 23 3.35 -1.58 1.29
CA VAL A 23 2.47 -2.63 0.77
C VAL A 23 2.59 -3.88 1.64
N PHE A 24 1.45 -4.42 2.05
CA PHE A 24 1.32 -5.63 2.85
C PHE A 24 0.52 -6.69 2.08
N VAL A 25 0.89 -7.96 2.24
CA VAL A 25 0.17 -9.13 1.70
C VAL A 25 -0.32 -9.94 2.89
N ASN A 26 -1.63 -10.16 3.00
CA ASN A 26 -2.26 -10.89 4.10
C ASN A 26 -1.85 -10.38 5.49
N GLY A 27 -1.64 -9.06 5.64
CA GLY A 27 -1.23 -8.45 6.91
C GLY A 27 0.25 -8.61 7.28
N ALA A 28 1.08 -9.16 6.39
CA ALA A 28 2.53 -9.22 6.54
C ALA A 28 3.25 -8.33 5.52
N GLN A 29 4.38 -7.76 5.92
CA GLN A 29 5.26 -7.06 5.00
C GLN A 29 5.95 -8.08 4.06
N PRO A 30 5.90 -7.91 2.73
CA PRO A 30 6.70 -8.71 1.82
C PRO A 30 8.19 -8.60 2.15
N SER A 31 8.98 -9.62 1.82
CA SER A 31 10.43 -9.64 2.04
C SER A 31 11.18 -8.54 1.28
N VAL A 32 10.58 -8.00 0.22
CA VAL A 32 11.08 -6.86 -0.54
C VAL A 32 10.49 -5.57 0.03
N LEU A 33 11.35 -4.56 0.21
CA LEU A 33 10.96 -3.27 0.74
C LEU A 33 10.09 -2.52 -0.29
N ASN A 34 8.78 -2.61 -0.11
CA ASN A 34 7.76 -2.04 -0.99
C ASN A 34 7.10 -0.86 -0.30
N GLY A 35 7.84 0.23 -0.16
CA GLY A 35 7.38 1.41 0.57
C GLY A 35 7.69 2.72 -0.13
N GLY A 36 6.98 3.76 0.27
CA GLY A 36 7.15 5.13 -0.20
C GLY A 36 6.77 6.10 0.91
N ALA A 37 7.41 7.27 0.93
CA ALA A 37 7.16 8.26 1.96
C ALA A 37 6.68 9.58 1.36
N VAL A 38 5.87 10.31 2.14
CA VAL A 38 5.61 11.73 1.94
C VAL A 38 6.51 12.48 2.93
N PRO A 39 7.58 13.16 2.46
CA PRO A 39 8.60 13.72 3.36
C PRO A 39 8.25 15.10 3.95
N THR A 40 7.02 15.60 3.77
CA THR A 40 6.67 17.00 4.05
C THR A 40 5.41 17.16 4.89
N ALA A 41 5.49 17.99 5.92
CA ALA A 41 4.33 18.42 6.73
C ALA A 41 3.28 19.21 5.93
N ALA A 42 3.65 19.70 4.73
CA ALA A 42 2.73 20.32 3.77
C ALA A 42 1.93 19.29 2.93
N GLY A 43 2.10 18.00 3.20
CA GLY A 43 1.52 16.93 2.41
C GLY A 43 2.26 16.70 1.09
N GLY A 44 1.85 15.66 0.37
CA GLY A 44 2.51 15.21 -0.85
C GLY A 44 1.96 13.89 -1.36
N THR A 45 2.64 13.31 -2.35
CA THR A 45 2.25 12.02 -2.94
C THR A 45 3.38 11.00 -2.75
N ALA A 46 3.06 9.85 -2.16
CA ALA A 46 3.89 8.66 -2.21
C ALA A 46 3.43 7.76 -3.36
N ILE A 47 4.38 7.25 -4.14
CA ILE A 47 4.15 6.27 -5.20
C ILE A 47 4.95 5.02 -4.83
N ILE A 48 4.29 3.87 -4.80
CA ILE A 48 4.89 2.58 -4.44
C ILE A 48 4.65 1.60 -5.58
N PRO A 49 5.57 1.53 -6.57
CA PRO A 49 5.53 0.49 -7.58
C PRO A 49 6.15 -0.79 -7.01
N THR A 50 5.47 -1.93 -7.15
CA THR A 50 6.03 -3.23 -6.76
C THR A 50 5.53 -4.35 -7.67
N ILE A 51 6.32 -5.42 -7.74
CA ILE A 51 5.96 -6.67 -8.41
C ILE A 51 5.92 -7.75 -7.33
N LEU A 52 4.79 -8.43 -7.22
CA LEU A 52 4.53 -9.44 -6.21
C LEU A 52 4.07 -10.74 -6.87
N THR A 53 4.63 -11.87 -6.44
CA THR A 53 4.00 -13.17 -6.67
C THR A 53 2.90 -13.35 -5.63
N LEU A 54 1.66 -13.52 -6.09
CA LEU A 54 0.48 -13.65 -5.24
C LEU A 54 -0.24 -14.96 -5.54
N ASN A 55 -0.83 -15.54 -4.50
CA ASN A 55 -1.71 -16.69 -4.59
C ASN A 55 -3.18 -16.25 -4.73
N ALA A 56 -4.01 -17.15 -5.23
CA ALA A 56 -5.46 -16.97 -5.17
C ALA A 56 -5.90 -16.83 -3.70
N GLY A 57 -6.71 -15.82 -3.40
CA GLY A 57 -7.12 -15.47 -2.04
C GLY A 57 -6.26 -14.38 -1.37
N ASP A 58 -5.03 -14.12 -1.84
CA ASP A 58 -4.15 -13.13 -1.20
C ASP A 58 -4.75 -11.73 -1.23
N VAL A 59 -4.61 -10.98 -0.13
CA VAL A 59 -5.14 -9.62 -0.04
C VAL A 59 -4.02 -8.61 0.15
N ILE A 60 -4.13 -7.51 -0.58
CA ILE A 60 -3.17 -6.40 -0.57
C ILE A 60 -3.74 -5.26 0.26
N SER A 61 -2.92 -4.72 1.16
CA SER A 61 -3.24 -3.53 1.93
C SER A 61 -2.08 -2.53 1.89
N ILE A 62 -2.37 -1.24 2.04
CA ILE A 62 -1.36 -0.21 2.28
C ILE A 62 -1.42 0.17 3.75
N VAL A 63 -0.27 0.13 4.41
CA VAL A 63 -0.12 0.43 5.83
C VAL A 63 0.71 1.69 5.97
N ASN A 64 0.28 2.65 6.79
CA ASN A 64 1.15 3.74 7.21
C ASN A 64 2.03 3.24 8.37
N GLY A 65 3.33 3.13 8.15
CA GLY A 65 4.35 2.71 9.11
C GLY A 65 4.78 3.79 10.11
N GLY A 66 4.14 4.96 10.14
CA GLY A 66 4.31 5.91 11.25
C GLY A 66 3.64 5.38 12.53
N ASN A 67 4.41 4.92 13.52
CA ASN A 67 4.08 4.52 14.91
C ASN A 67 2.79 3.73 15.23
N VAL A 68 1.88 3.45 14.30
CA VAL A 68 0.65 2.68 14.53
C VAL A 68 0.33 1.90 13.25
N ALA A 69 0.40 0.57 13.33
CA ALA A 69 0.06 -0.31 12.22
C ALA A 69 -1.43 -0.17 11.86
N SER A 70 -1.72 0.42 10.71
CA SER A 70 -3.06 0.51 10.13
C SER A 70 -3.25 -0.59 9.07
N SER A 71 -3.86 -1.73 9.43
CA SER A 71 -4.30 -2.70 8.43
C SER A 71 -5.53 -2.15 7.70
N LEU A 72 -5.40 -1.76 6.43
CA LEU A 72 -6.54 -1.27 5.66
C LEU A 72 -7.13 -2.33 4.73
N LEU A 73 -8.30 -2.84 5.11
CA LEU A 73 -9.34 -3.37 4.21
C LEU A 73 -10.73 -3.07 4.82
N GLY A 74 -11.29 -1.91 4.49
CA GLY A 74 -12.62 -1.47 4.95
C GLY A 74 -12.56 -0.37 6.01
N VAL A 75 -13.34 0.70 5.77
CA VAL A 75 -13.58 1.92 6.57
C VAL A 75 -12.52 2.24 7.62
N PHE A 76 -11.51 3.02 7.25
CA PHE A 76 -10.61 3.62 8.24
C PHE A 76 -11.23 4.93 8.76
N ASP A 77 -11.62 4.92 10.04
CA ASP A 77 -11.83 6.12 10.86
C ASP A 77 -10.54 6.36 11.65
N GLY A 78 -9.73 7.27 11.12
CA GLY A 78 -8.38 7.59 11.55
C GLY A 78 -7.78 8.57 10.55
N LEU A 79 -8.44 9.72 10.43
CA LEU A 79 -8.30 10.65 9.32
C LEU A 79 -6.94 11.37 9.30
N ILE A 80 -5.96 10.76 8.64
CA ILE A 80 -5.18 11.53 7.66
C ILE A 80 -6.06 11.50 6.41
N THR A 81 -6.39 12.64 5.81
CA THR A 81 -7.13 12.76 4.53
C THR A 81 -6.29 12.21 3.38
N ALA A 82 -5.93 10.93 3.43
CA ALA A 82 -5.10 10.29 2.45
C ALA A 82 -5.97 9.69 1.34
N ASN A 83 -5.96 10.29 0.16
CA ASN A 83 -6.59 9.69 -1.01
C ASN A 83 -5.66 8.60 -1.56
N THR A 84 -6.12 7.35 -1.57
CA THR A 84 -5.35 6.20 -2.07
C THR A 84 -5.94 5.67 -3.36
N ALA A 85 -5.09 5.44 -4.35
CA ALA A 85 -5.41 4.68 -5.55
C ALA A 85 -4.52 3.43 -5.62
N LEU A 86 -5.12 2.29 -5.93
CA LEU A 86 -4.43 1.02 -6.13
C LEU A 86 -4.70 0.51 -7.54
N ARG A 87 -3.63 0.21 -8.27
CA ARG A 87 -3.68 -0.44 -9.57
C ARG A 87 -3.00 -1.79 -9.46
N ILE A 88 -3.69 -2.84 -9.88
CA ILE A 88 -3.21 -4.22 -9.80
C ILE A 88 -3.38 -4.87 -11.16
N ILE A 89 -2.28 -5.35 -11.73
CA ILE A 89 -2.24 -5.95 -13.08
C ILE A 89 -1.53 -7.28 -12.99
N LYS A 90 -2.15 -8.33 -13.52
CA LYS A 90 -1.52 -9.63 -13.70
C LYS A 90 -0.56 -9.57 -14.90
N LEU A 91 0.66 -10.09 -14.74
CA LEU A 91 1.72 -10.04 -15.74
C LEU A 91 1.92 -11.37 -16.50
N ASP A 92 1.38 -12.48 -15.99
CA ASP A 92 1.53 -13.84 -16.50
C ASP A 92 0.22 -14.62 -16.65
#